data_AF-A0A1H4I670-F1
#
_entry.id   AF-A0A1H4I670-F1
#
_cell.length_a   1.000
_cell.length_b   1.000
_cell.length_c   1.000
_cell.angle_alpha   90.00
_cell.angle_beta   90.00
_cell.angle_gamma   90.00
#
_symmetry.space_group_name_H-M   'P 1'
#
loop_
_entity.id
_entity.type
_entity.pdbx_description
1 polymer ?
#
loop_
_entity_poly.entity_id
_entity_poly.type
_entity_poly.pdbx_seq_one_letter_code
_entity_poly.pdbx_strand_id
1 'polypeptide(L)'
;MANWLRTIFGARQKAGVGFVVRKAGPKAIEQMQARAAEVDPDRVRQERPELFEEWKAGALLPRRCTLVLDAVQAEGAWVDAACGAAEPEVDLWEAGHLYPSWENTVRLAALTGTPLEVLLSREPMGPDTSFARCGNSLFGKELRQSFHPALVELTVAADPGHASMSAASAIIEAAFKERFKALMG
;
A
#
# COMPACT_ATOMS: atom_id res chain seq x y z
N MET A 1 1.94 5.12 -23.65
CA MET A 1 2.69 4.69 -22.46
C MET A 1 3.00 5.92 -21.63
N ALA A 2 2.38 6.02 -20.45
CA ALA A 2 2.24 7.27 -19.70
C ALA A 2 3.56 7.77 -19.10
N ASN A 3 4.01 8.93 -19.57
CA ASN A 3 5.20 9.66 -19.10
C ASN A 3 5.05 10.22 -17.67
N TRP A 4 3.85 10.10 -17.08
CA TRP A 4 3.51 10.63 -15.76
C TRP A 4 4.05 9.79 -14.59
N LEU A 5 4.25 8.47 -14.79
CA LEU A 5 4.88 7.61 -13.78
C LEU A 5 6.31 8.12 -13.45
N ARG A 6 7.10 8.54 -14.44
CA ARG A 6 8.44 9.10 -14.16
C ARG A 6 8.43 10.43 -13.38
N THR A 7 7.36 11.21 -13.49
CA THR A 7 7.25 12.52 -12.82
C THR A 7 6.86 12.37 -11.35
N ILE A 8 6.08 11.35 -10.99
CA ILE A 8 5.76 11.02 -9.60
C ILE A 8 6.89 10.18 -8.97
N PHE A 9 7.43 9.22 -9.71
CA PHE A 9 8.55 8.36 -9.29
C PHE A 9 9.93 9.01 -9.52
N GLY A 10 9.98 10.35 -9.53
CA GLY A 10 11.23 11.11 -9.58
C GLY A 10 12.21 10.53 -8.56
N ALA A 11 13.37 10.13 -9.08
CA ALA A 11 14.39 9.32 -8.42
C ALA A 11 14.45 9.51 -6.90
N ARG A 12 14.40 8.39 -6.18
CA ARG A 12 14.69 8.26 -4.74
C ARG A 12 16.13 8.69 -4.46
N GLN A 13 16.40 9.99 -4.53
CA GLN A 13 17.71 10.57 -4.23
C GLN A 13 17.76 10.84 -2.72
N LYS A 14 18.49 9.97 -2.02
CA LYS A 14 18.73 10.09 -0.58
C LYS A 14 19.51 11.38 -0.31
N ALA A 15 18.86 12.40 0.25
CA ALA A 15 19.56 13.48 0.93
C ALA A 15 20.27 12.87 2.15
N GLY A 16 21.59 13.02 2.20
CA GLY A 16 22.46 12.42 3.20
C GLY A 16 22.16 12.91 4.61
N VAL A 17 21.57 12.03 5.42
CA VAL A 17 21.79 11.97 6.86
C VAL A 17 21.98 10.49 7.18
N GLY A 18 23.17 10.12 7.63
CA GLY A 18 23.59 8.74 7.84
C GLY A 18 22.79 8.05 8.94
N PHE A 19 21.66 7.46 8.57
CA PHE A 19 21.05 6.36 9.31
C PHE A 19 21.29 5.10 8.50
N VAL A 20 22.10 4.17 9.02
CA VAL A 20 22.27 2.85 8.40
C VAL A 20 20.95 2.11 8.56
N VAL A 21 20.06 2.25 7.58
CA VAL A 21 18.87 1.40 7.48
C VAL A 21 19.40 0.00 7.20
N ARG A 22 19.46 -0.84 8.23
CA ARG A 22 19.72 -2.27 8.05
C ARG A 22 18.54 -2.81 7.25
N LYS A 23 18.82 -3.60 6.22
CA LYS A 23 17.80 -4.36 5.50
C LYS A 23 17.66 -5.71 6.17
N ALA A 24 16.49 -6.34 6.04
CA ALA A 24 16.34 -7.73 6.41
C ALA A 24 17.42 -8.60 5.75
N GLY A 25 18.08 -9.46 6.53
CA GLY A 25 19.06 -10.40 6.00
C GLY A 25 18.38 -11.52 5.21
N PRO A 26 19.12 -12.27 4.36
CA PRO A 26 18.55 -13.30 3.49
C PRO A 26 17.65 -14.33 4.19
N LYS A 27 18.06 -14.81 5.37
CA LYS A 27 17.28 -15.76 6.17
C LYS A 27 15.95 -15.17 6.66
N ALA A 28 15.94 -13.89 7.03
CA ALA A 28 14.71 -13.22 7.45
C ALA A 28 13.77 -13.02 6.24
N ILE A 29 14.32 -12.67 5.07
CA ILE A 29 13.56 -12.58 3.81
C ILE A 29 12.89 -13.93 3.49
N GLU A 30 13.64 -15.02 3.54
CA GLU A 30 13.11 -16.38 3.29
C GLU A 30 11.98 -16.73 4.27
N GLN A 31 12.15 -16.45 5.56
CA GLN A 31 11.10 -16.67 6.57
C GLN A 31 9.84 -15.83 6.31
N MET A 32 10.00 -14.57 5.93
CA MET A 32 8.89 -13.69 5.58
C MET A 32 8.14 -14.19 4.34
N GLN A 33 8.87 -14.61 3.30
CA GLN A 33 8.31 -15.18 2.09
C GLN A 33 7.56 -16.48 2.35
N ALA A 34 8.10 -17.37 3.20
CA ALA A 34 7.44 -18.61 3.59
C ALA A 34 6.10 -18.33 4.28
N ARG A 35 6.05 -17.42 5.26
CA ARG A 35 4.78 -17.03 5.92
C ARG A 35 3.75 -16.49 4.94
N ALA A 36 4.18 -15.64 4.00
CA ALA A 36 3.30 -15.07 2.99
C ALA A 36 2.78 -16.12 1.98
N ALA A 37 3.57 -17.17 1.70
CA ALA A 37 3.19 -18.25 0.79
C ALA A 37 2.29 -19.30 1.46
N GLU A 38 2.43 -19.52 2.77
CA GLU A 38 1.68 -20.53 3.52
C GLU A 38 0.25 -20.10 3.91
N VAL A 39 -0.02 -18.79 3.93
CA VAL A 39 -1.36 -18.29 4.30
C VAL A 39 -2.36 -18.51 3.17
N ASP A 40 -3.54 -19.02 3.51
CA ASP A 40 -4.68 -19.20 2.61
C ASP A 40 -5.68 -18.05 2.79
N PRO A 41 -5.80 -17.10 1.83
CA PRO A 41 -6.68 -15.96 1.93
C PRO A 41 -8.18 -16.32 2.00
N ASP A 42 -8.59 -17.41 1.36
CA ASP A 42 -9.99 -17.85 1.34
C ASP A 42 -10.36 -18.44 2.70
N ARG A 43 -9.45 -19.21 3.30
CA ARG A 43 -9.61 -19.68 4.67
C ARG A 43 -9.69 -18.52 5.66
N VAL A 44 -8.81 -17.52 5.55
CA VAL A 44 -8.86 -16.33 6.43
C VAL A 44 -10.18 -15.58 6.25
N ARG A 45 -10.69 -15.46 5.01
CA ARG A 45 -12.00 -14.86 4.72
C ARG A 45 -13.14 -15.60 5.43
N GLN A 46 -13.12 -16.92 5.42
CA GLN A 46 -14.14 -17.76 6.07
C GLN A 46 -14.06 -17.69 7.60
N GLU A 47 -12.85 -17.70 8.15
CA GLU A 47 -12.63 -17.66 9.60
C GLU A 47 -12.87 -16.26 10.19
N ARG A 48 -12.61 -15.19 9.41
CA ARG A 48 -12.63 -13.79 9.84
C ARG A 48 -13.46 -12.90 8.89
N PRO A 49 -14.75 -13.19 8.69
CA PRO A 49 -15.58 -12.44 7.74
C PRO A 49 -15.71 -10.95 8.10
N GLU A 50 -15.64 -10.60 9.38
CA GLU A 50 -15.68 -9.21 9.84
C GLU A 50 -14.52 -8.38 9.31
N LEU A 51 -13.32 -8.98 9.21
CA LEU A 51 -12.15 -8.29 8.67
C LEU A 51 -12.23 -8.14 7.15
N PHE A 52 -12.86 -9.11 6.48
CA PHE A 52 -13.16 -8.97 5.05
C PHE A 52 -14.12 -7.81 4.78
N GLU A 53 -15.14 -7.62 5.62
CA GLU A 53 -16.04 -6.46 5.54
C GLU A 53 -15.32 -5.13 5.80
N GLU A 54 -14.43 -5.06 6.79
CA GLU A 54 -13.62 -3.85 7.04
C GLU A 54 -12.67 -3.55 5.87
N TRP A 55 -12.07 -4.56 5.26
CA TRP A 55 -11.28 -4.39 4.04
C TRP A 55 -12.14 -3.85 2.88
N LYS A 56 -13.35 -4.38 2.66
CA LYS A 56 -14.26 -3.82 1.64
C LYS A 56 -14.67 -2.37 1.94
N ALA A 57 -14.73 -2.01 3.21
CA ALA A 57 -15.04 -0.67 3.66
C ALA A 57 -13.84 0.31 3.63
N GLY A 58 -12.70 -0.11 3.03
CA GLY A 58 -11.52 0.74 2.83
C GLY A 58 -10.70 0.97 4.10
N ALA A 59 -10.78 0.07 5.10
CA ALA A 59 -10.14 0.29 6.40
C ALA A 59 -8.60 0.24 6.39
N LEU A 60 -7.99 -0.33 5.35
CA LEU A 60 -6.54 -0.32 5.18
C LEU A 60 -6.06 1.11 4.87
N LEU A 61 -4.97 1.54 5.50
CA LEU A 61 -4.37 2.85 5.26
C LEU A 61 -3.00 2.72 4.56
N PRO A 62 -2.70 3.53 3.53
CA PRO A 62 -1.40 3.50 2.83
C PRO A 62 -0.21 3.64 3.77
N ARG A 63 -0.26 4.61 4.69
CA ARG A 63 0.80 4.80 5.68
C ARG A 63 1.00 3.60 6.59
N ARG A 64 -0.04 2.80 6.84
CA ARG A 64 0.10 1.59 7.63
C ARG A 64 0.87 0.51 6.87
N CYS A 65 0.67 0.38 5.56
CA CYS A 65 1.52 -0.46 4.70
C CYS A 65 3.00 -0.09 4.86
N THR A 66 3.33 1.20 4.78
CA THR A 66 4.71 1.68 5.00
C THR A 66 5.24 1.29 6.38
N LEU A 67 4.46 1.54 7.45
CA LEU A 67 4.95 1.25 8.80
C LEU A 67 5.21 -0.24 9.05
N VAL A 68 4.33 -1.12 8.57
CA VAL A 68 4.52 -2.57 8.80
C VAL A 68 5.69 -3.13 8.01
N LEU A 69 5.94 -2.60 6.80
CA LEU A 69 7.10 -2.97 5.98
C LEU A 69 8.41 -2.43 6.57
N ASP A 70 8.42 -1.16 6.98
CA ASP A 70 9.58 -0.54 7.64
C ASP A 70 9.94 -1.25 8.95
N ALA A 71 8.94 -1.68 9.73
CA ALA A 71 9.13 -2.37 11.02
C ALA A 71 9.91 -3.69 10.85
N VAL A 72 9.72 -4.39 9.73
CA VAL A 72 10.43 -5.63 9.42
C VAL A 72 11.58 -5.44 8.43
N GLN A 73 11.86 -4.19 8.04
CA GLN A 73 12.90 -3.84 7.05
C GLN A 73 12.70 -4.56 5.72
N ALA A 74 11.44 -4.78 5.32
CA ALA A 74 11.06 -5.40 4.06
C ALA A 74 11.09 -4.35 2.95
N GLU A 75 12.02 -4.50 2.01
CA GLU A 75 12.22 -3.54 0.93
C GLU A 75 12.73 -4.21 -0.34
N GLY A 76 12.17 -3.81 -1.48
CA GLY A 76 12.57 -4.20 -2.83
C GLY A 76 11.55 -5.12 -3.51
N ALA A 77 11.78 -5.41 -4.78
CA ALA A 77 10.86 -6.16 -5.65
C ALA A 77 10.40 -7.54 -5.12
N TRP A 78 11.16 -8.14 -4.19
CA TRP A 78 10.76 -9.40 -3.57
C TRP A 78 9.50 -9.25 -2.70
N VAL A 79 9.21 -8.05 -2.20
CA VAL A 79 8.03 -7.76 -1.37
C VAL A 79 6.76 -7.86 -2.21
N ASP A 80 6.75 -7.28 -3.41
CA ASP A 80 5.64 -7.42 -4.37
C ASP A 80 5.36 -8.89 -4.66
N ALA A 81 6.40 -9.64 -5.05
CA ALA A 81 6.29 -11.06 -5.35
C ALA A 81 5.77 -11.88 -4.15
N ALA A 82 6.26 -11.60 -2.95
CA ALA A 82 5.81 -12.28 -1.74
C ALA A 82 4.36 -11.96 -1.37
N CYS A 83 3.89 -10.75 -1.70
CA CYS A 83 2.48 -10.38 -1.51
C CYS A 83 1.56 -10.87 -2.65
N GLY A 84 2.09 -11.51 -3.71
CA GLY A 84 1.30 -11.88 -4.89
C GLY A 84 1.01 -10.73 -5.86
N ALA A 85 1.73 -9.62 -5.71
CA ALA A 85 1.55 -8.40 -6.48
C ALA A 85 2.57 -8.28 -7.63
N ALA A 86 2.22 -7.51 -8.66
CA ALA A 86 3.17 -7.14 -9.71
C ALA A 86 4.03 -5.97 -9.25
N GLU A 87 5.33 -5.94 -9.56
CA GLU A 87 6.12 -4.72 -9.31
C GLU A 87 5.63 -3.57 -10.23
N PRO A 88 5.38 -2.34 -9.73
CA PRO A 88 5.67 -1.79 -8.39
C PRO A 88 4.41 -1.55 -7.54
N GLU A 89 3.50 -2.52 -7.46
CA GLU A 89 2.20 -2.34 -6.81
C GLU A 89 2.33 -2.03 -5.31
N VAL A 90 3.31 -2.61 -4.60
CA VAL A 90 3.51 -2.31 -3.17
C VAL A 90 3.85 -0.83 -2.96
N ASP A 91 4.73 -0.27 -3.79
CA ASP A 91 5.03 1.17 -3.76
C ASP A 91 3.77 2.01 -4.01
N LEU A 92 2.87 1.54 -4.88
CA LEU A 92 1.59 2.21 -5.17
C LEU A 92 0.60 2.09 -4.00
N TRP A 93 0.64 0.99 -3.23
CA TRP A 93 -0.16 0.85 -2.01
C TRP A 93 0.30 1.84 -0.95
N GLU A 94 1.61 1.93 -0.71
CA GLU A 94 2.21 2.88 0.23
C GLU A 94 1.97 4.35 -0.17
N ALA A 95 1.89 4.62 -1.47
CA ALA A 95 1.57 5.94 -2.00
C ALA A 95 0.07 6.28 -1.99
N GLY A 96 -0.81 5.29 -1.76
CA GLY A 96 -2.26 5.48 -1.83
C GLY A 96 -2.84 5.52 -3.26
N HIS A 97 -2.07 5.05 -4.25
CA HIS A 97 -2.43 5.06 -5.66
C HIS A 97 -3.11 3.78 -6.14
N LEU A 98 -3.02 2.71 -5.36
CA LEU A 98 -3.63 1.43 -5.68
C LEU A 98 -4.09 0.75 -4.39
N TYR A 99 -5.35 0.31 -4.34
CA TYR A 99 -5.87 -0.44 -3.21
C TYR A 99 -5.55 -1.93 -3.38
N PRO A 100 -4.86 -2.59 -2.42
CA PRO A 100 -4.52 -4.00 -2.55
C PRO A 100 -5.77 -4.89 -2.48
N SER A 101 -5.73 -6.00 -3.21
CA SER A 101 -6.74 -7.07 -3.14
C SER A 101 -6.80 -7.66 -1.73
N TRP A 102 -7.86 -8.43 -1.43
CA TRP A 102 -7.94 -9.18 -0.18
C TRP A 102 -6.76 -10.12 0.00
N GLU A 103 -6.44 -10.89 -1.05
CA GLU A 103 -5.30 -11.79 -1.08
C GLU A 103 -3.98 -11.06 -0.76
N ASN A 104 -3.71 -9.93 -1.42
CA ASN A 104 -2.50 -9.14 -1.17
C ASN A 104 -2.46 -8.62 0.27
N THR A 105 -3.60 -8.21 0.83
CA THR A 105 -3.71 -7.73 2.21
C THR A 105 -3.41 -8.83 3.22
N VAL A 106 -3.97 -10.03 3.03
CA VAL A 106 -3.70 -11.20 3.88
C VAL A 106 -2.23 -11.60 3.82
N ARG A 107 -1.65 -11.63 2.61
CA ARG A 107 -0.24 -11.96 2.41
C ARG A 107 0.69 -10.90 3.02
N LEU A 108 0.36 -9.60 2.93
CA LEU A 108 1.11 -8.52 3.58
C LEU A 108 1.10 -8.67 5.12
N ALA A 109 -0.05 -9.01 5.70
CA ALA A 109 -0.17 -9.28 7.13
C ALA A 109 0.72 -10.47 7.55
N ALA A 110 0.67 -11.58 6.81
CA ALA A 110 1.50 -12.75 7.08
C ALA A 110 3.01 -12.48 6.88
N LEU A 111 3.37 -11.77 5.80
CA LEU A 111 4.74 -11.38 5.48
C LEU A 111 5.37 -10.61 6.64
N THR A 112 4.67 -9.59 7.12
CA THR A 112 5.14 -8.70 8.19
C THR A 112 4.94 -9.30 9.59
N GLY A 113 4.15 -10.37 9.71
CA GLY A 113 3.73 -10.91 11.01
C GLY A 113 2.81 -9.96 11.77
N THR A 114 2.16 -9.02 11.09
CA THR A 114 1.23 -8.05 11.68
C THR A 114 -0.18 -8.64 11.71
N PRO A 115 -0.92 -8.58 12.83
CA PRO A 115 -2.32 -8.99 12.85
C PRO A 115 -3.18 -8.18 11.88
N LEU A 116 -4.14 -8.82 11.21
CA LEU A 116 -5.02 -8.15 10.26
C LEU A 116 -5.87 -7.06 10.90
N GLU A 117 -6.24 -7.20 12.18
CA GLU A 117 -6.96 -6.19 12.97
C GLU A 117 -6.17 -4.90 13.10
N VAL A 118 -4.84 -5.02 13.26
CA VAL A 118 -3.95 -3.88 13.33
C VAL A 118 -3.86 -3.24 11.94
N LEU A 119 -3.71 -4.06 10.90
CA LEU A 119 -3.59 -3.59 9.52
C LEU A 119 -4.86 -2.88 9.02
N LEU A 120 -6.03 -3.40 9.37
CA LEU A 120 -7.37 -2.90 9.00
C LEU A 120 -7.99 -2.00 10.07
N SER A 121 -7.18 -1.44 10.97
CA SER A 121 -7.70 -0.49 11.96
C SER A 121 -8.12 0.82 11.30
N ARG A 122 -9.35 1.28 11.56
CA ARG A 122 -9.82 2.59 11.11
C ARG A 122 -9.30 3.74 11.94
N GLU A 123 -8.54 3.46 13.01
CA GLU A 123 -7.98 4.50 13.84
C GLU A 123 -7.05 5.38 13.00
N PRO A 124 -7.30 6.69 12.95
CA PRO A 124 -6.44 7.60 12.21
C PRO A 124 -5.06 7.57 12.87
N MET A 125 -4.05 7.34 12.03
CA MET A 125 -2.69 7.41 12.51
C MET A 125 -2.36 8.87 12.84
N GLY A 126 -1.71 9.12 13.98
CA GLY A 126 -1.29 10.46 14.40
C GLY A 126 -0.46 11.19 13.34
N PRO A 127 -0.21 12.50 13.49
CA PRO A 127 0.46 13.31 12.48
C PRO A 127 1.75 12.66 12.01
N ASP A 128 1.95 12.63 10.70
CA ASP A 128 3.12 11.98 10.13
C ASP A 128 4.36 12.87 10.27
N THR A 129 5.23 12.47 11.19
CA THR A 129 6.50 13.15 11.48
C THR A 129 7.67 12.60 10.65
N SER A 130 7.46 11.54 9.86
CA SER A 130 8.50 10.83 9.10
C SER A 130 8.87 11.51 7.76
N PHE A 131 8.19 12.59 7.40
CA PHE A 131 8.04 13.11 6.03
C PHE A 131 9.23 13.87 5.42
N ALA A 132 10.47 13.67 5.88
CA ALA A 132 11.63 14.30 5.24
C ALA A 132 11.98 13.72 3.85
N ARG A 133 11.32 12.63 3.39
CA ARG A 133 11.81 11.80 2.27
C ARG A 133 10.91 11.73 1.02
N CYS A 134 9.71 12.30 1.03
CA CYS A 134 8.79 12.26 -0.12
C CYS A 134 8.24 13.66 -0.42
N GLY A 135 8.07 14.00 -1.71
CA GLY A 135 7.76 15.35 -2.18
C GLY A 135 6.60 16.03 -1.44
N ASN A 136 6.73 17.35 -1.22
CA ASN A 136 5.89 18.17 -0.36
C ASN A 136 4.46 18.47 -0.90
N SER A 137 3.92 17.71 -1.84
CA SER A 137 2.57 18.00 -2.35
C SER A 137 1.51 17.68 -1.28
N LEU A 138 0.59 18.62 -1.04
CA LEU A 138 -0.53 18.42 -0.10
C LEU A 138 -1.37 17.21 -0.50
N PHE A 139 -1.61 17.02 -1.79
CA PHE A 139 -2.36 15.89 -2.33
C PHE A 139 -1.66 14.55 -2.07
N GLY A 140 -0.33 14.47 -2.22
CA GLY A 140 0.43 13.26 -1.90
C GLY A 140 0.38 12.91 -0.40
N LYS A 141 0.23 13.91 0.48
CA LYS A 141 0.01 13.68 1.91
C LYS A 141 -1.42 13.16 2.19
N GLU A 142 -2.42 13.73 1.53
CA GLU A 142 -3.83 13.28 1.63
C GLU A 142 -3.97 11.81 1.20
N LEU A 143 -3.41 11.45 0.04
CA LEU A 143 -3.48 10.08 -0.46
C LEU A 143 -2.82 9.04 0.45
N ARG A 144 -1.86 9.45 1.29
CA ARG A 144 -1.23 8.53 2.26
C ARG A 144 -2.05 8.32 3.54
N GLN A 145 -3.04 9.19 3.79
CA GLN A 145 -3.88 9.11 4.99
C GLN A 145 -5.06 8.16 4.79
N SER A 146 -5.54 8.00 3.56
CA SER A 146 -6.62 7.06 3.20
C SER A 146 -6.60 6.80 1.69
N PHE A 147 -6.98 5.59 1.28
CA PHE A 147 -7.22 5.33 -0.15
C PHE A 147 -8.43 6.10 -0.66
N HIS A 148 -8.38 6.48 -1.93
CA HIS A 148 -9.51 7.09 -2.59
C HIS A 148 -10.69 6.08 -2.67
N PRO A 149 -11.94 6.46 -2.31
CA PRO A 149 -13.07 5.53 -2.29
C PRO A 149 -13.29 4.77 -3.61
N ALA A 150 -13.15 5.45 -4.76
CA ALA A 150 -13.27 4.80 -6.06
C ALA A 150 -12.20 3.73 -6.34
N LEU A 151 -11.01 3.81 -5.72
CA LEU A 151 -10.01 2.72 -5.80
C LEU A 151 -10.46 1.52 -4.98
N VAL A 152 -11.03 1.76 -3.80
CA VAL A 152 -11.58 0.71 -2.95
C VAL A 152 -12.70 -0.01 -3.69
N GLU A 153 -13.67 0.73 -4.24
CA GLU A 153 -14.78 0.18 -5.03
C GLU A 153 -14.29 -0.62 -6.24
N LEU A 154 -13.31 -0.09 -6.99
CA LEU A 154 -12.73 -0.77 -8.15
C LEU A 154 -12.12 -2.12 -7.76
N THR A 155 -11.31 -2.15 -6.70
CA THR A 155 -10.66 -3.38 -6.24
C THR A 155 -11.66 -4.36 -5.63
N VAL A 156 -12.62 -3.89 -4.85
CA VAL A 156 -13.66 -4.75 -4.26
C VAL A 156 -14.55 -5.37 -5.34
N ALA A 157 -14.89 -4.64 -6.39
CA ALA A 157 -15.66 -5.16 -7.52
C ALA A 157 -14.88 -6.20 -8.34
N ALA A 158 -13.55 -6.22 -8.26
CA ALA A 158 -12.69 -7.18 -8.92
C ALA A 158 -12.42 -8.44 -8.08
N ASP A 159 -12.95 -8.55 -6.85
CA ASP A 159 -12.74 -9.71 -5.98
C ASP A 159 -13.63 -10.92 -6.38
N PRO A 160 -13.08 -12.15 -6.43
CA PRO A 160 -11.66 -12.49 -6.29
C PRO A 160 -10.86 -12.09 -7.55
N GLY A 161 -9.76 -11.34 -7.35
CA GLY A 161 -8.94 -10.83 -8.45
C GLY A 161 -8.19 -9.54 -8.12
N HIS A 162 -7.68 -8.90 -9.17
CA HIS A 162 -6.87 -7.69 -9.08
C HIS A 162 -7.47 -6.57 -9.94
N ALA A 163 -7.51 -5.36 -9.39
CA ALA A 163 -7.90 -4.17 -10.14
C ALA A 163 -6.89 -3.86 -11.25
N SER A 164 -7.37 -3.31 -12.37
CA SER A 164 -6.49 -2.83 -13.43
C SER A 164 -5.72 -1.60 -12.97
N MET A 165 -4.37 -1.64 -13.03
CA MET A 165 -3.51 -0.48 -12.78
C MET A 165 -3.87 0.72 -13.67
N SER A 166 -4.28 0.48 -14.91
CA SER A 166 -4.69 1.55 -15.83
C SER A 166 -5.96 2.25 -15.35
N ALA A 167 -6.92 1.51 -14.80
CA ALA A 167 -8.13 2.07 -14.23
C ALA A 167 -7.85 2.83 -12.94
N ALA A 168 -6.99 2.28 -12.06
CA ALA A 168 -6.55 2.95 -10.85
C ALA A 168 -5.83 4.29 -11.15
N SER A 169 -4.94 4.31 -12.14
CA SER A 169 -4.26 5.54 -12.59
C SER A 169 -5.25 6.60 -13.06
N ALA A 170 -6.27 6.21 -13.84
CA ALA A 170 -7.28 7.14 -14.33
C ALA A 170 -8.10 7.76 -13.18
N ILE A 171 -8.41 6.98 -12.13
CA ILE A 171 -9.09 7.47 -10.93
C ILE A 171 -8.25 8.53 -10.22
N ILE A 172 -6.96 8.27 -9.98
CA ILE A 172 -6.08 9.24 -9.30
C ILE A 172 -5.90 10.51 -10.14
N GLU A 173 -5.72 10.37 -11.46
CA GLU A 173 -5.63 11.53 -12.35
C GLU A 173 -6.89 12.39 -12.32
N ALA A 174 -8.08 11.78 -12.29
CA ALA A 174 -9.34 12.48 -12.18
C ALA A 174 -9.44 13.22 -10.83
N ALA A 175 -9.19 12.52 -9.72
CA ALA A 175 -9.22 13.10 -8.37
C ALA A 175 -8.25 14.28 -8.21
N PHE A 176 -7.04 14.16 -8.78
CA PHE A 176 -6.07 15.25 -8.79
C PHE A 176 -6.59 16.49 -9.55
N LYS A 177 -7.17 16.30 -10.74
CA LYS A 177 -7.73 17.39 -11.55
C LYS A 177 -8.89 18.10 -10.83
N GLU A 178 -9.77 17.34 -10.18
CA GLU A 178 -10.87 17.89 -9.40
C GLU A 178 -10.38 18.72 -8.22
N ARG A 179 -9.40 18.20 -7.46
CA ARG A 179 -8.80 18.90 -6.33
C ARG A 179 -8.09 20.18 -6.78
N PHE A 180 -7.33 20.12 -7.88
CA PHE A 180 -6.66 21.29 -8.44
C PHE A 180 -7.66 22.36 -8.89
N LYS A 181 -8.75 21.97 -9.57
CA LYS A 181 -9.82 22.90 -9.97
C LYS A 181 -10.46 23.58 -8.75
N ALA A 182 -10.72 22.82 -7.68
CA ALA A 182 -11.32 23.36 -6.45
C ALA A 182 -10.40 24.35 -5.69
N LEU A 183 -9.09 24.30 -5.91
CA LEU A 183 -8.13 25.24 -5.31
C LEU A 183 -7.92 26.51 -6.15
N MET A 184 -8.26 26.47 -7.44
CA MET A 184 -8.03 27.55 -8.40
C MET A 184 -9.29 28.35 -8.74
N GLY A 185 -10.46 27.88 -8.33
CA GLY A 185 -11.74 28.58 -8.45
C GLY A 185 -12.15 29.23 -7.13
#